data_AF-A0A520IEC6-F1
#
_entry.id   AF-A0A520IEC6-F1
#
_cell.length_a   1.000
_cell.length_b   1.000
_cell.length_c   1.000
_cell.angle_alpha   90.00
_cell.angle_beta   90.00
_cell.angle_gamma   90.00
#
_symmetry.space_group_name_H-M   'P 1'
#
loop_
_entity.id
_entity.type
_entity.pdbx_description
1 polymer ?
#
loop_
_entity_poly.entity_id
_entity_poly.type
_entity_poly.pdbx_seq_one_letter_code
_entity_poly.pdbx_strand_id
1 'polypeptide(L)'
;LGSGLGVVELTTAIHYVFDTPRDRLVWDVGHQCYPHKILTGRRDRIRTLRQGGGLSGFTKRSESEYDPFGAAHSSTSISAALGFAIANKIAGTPGKGIAVIGDGAMSAGMAYEAMNNAAQAGNRLVVILNDNDMSIAPPVGGLSAYLSRIVSSREFLGFRDLARKLAKRLPRPIASGMRKTDEFARGMTMGGTLFEELGFYYVGPIDGHNLEHLIPVLENVRDAEEGPILVHVVTKKGKGYGPAEAAADKYHGVQKFDVISGVQTKAPPGPPQYQNVFGAQLVAEAAKDPRICAITAAMPSGTGLDAFAKAYPDRFFDVGIAEQHGVTFAAGLAAQGMRPFCAIYSTFLQRAYDQVVHDVAIQNLPVRFAIDRAGLVGADGATHAGSFDVTYLATLPNFVVMAAADEAELVHMTHTAAQYDTGPIAVRYPRGNGTGVALPET
;
A
#
# COMPACT_ATOMS: atom_id res chain seq x y z
N LEU A 1 0.66 -3.81 -13.29
CA LEU A 1 1.88 -3.96 -14.14
C LEU A 1 2.98 -3.02 -13.68
N GLY A 2 2.67 -1.72 -13.49
CA GLY A 2 3.67 -0.72 -13.14
C GLY A 2 4.50 -1.03 -11.91
N SER A 3 3.91 -1.58 -10.85
CA SER A 3 4.63 -1.92 -9.62
C SER A 3 5.72 -2.98 -9.83
N GLY A 4 5.46 -4.01 -10.65
CA GLY A 4 6.45 -5.05 -10.95
C GLY A 4 7.60 -4.56 -11.83
N LEU A 5 7.32 -3.63 -12.75
CA LEU A 5 8.34 -2.99 -13.59
C LEU A 5 9.28 -2.09 -12.77
N GLY A 6 8.75 -1.40 -11.75
CA GLY A 6 9.53 -0.48 -10.93
C GLY A 6 10.60 -1.15 -10.06
N VAL A 7 10.53 -2.47 -9.86
CA VAL A 7 11.42 -3.18 -8.93
C VAL A 7 12.29 -4.24 -9.61
N VAL A 8 12.46 -4.21 -10.93
CA VAL A 8 13.22 -5.25 -11.66
C VAL A 8 14.67 -5.32 -11.18
N GLU A 9 15.38 -4.19 -11.19
CA GLU A 9 16.77 -4.12 -10.75
C GLU A 9 16.90 -4.42 -9.25
N LEU A 10 16.03 -3.82 -8.42
CA LEU A 10 15.99 -4.08 -6.98
C LEU A 10 15.80 -5.57 -6.66
N THR A 11 14.84 -6.22 -7.32
CA THR A 11 14.57 -7.66 -7.13
C THR A 11 15.78 -8.51 -7.53
N THR A 12 16.42 -8.14 -8.64
CA THR A 12 17.62 -8.83 -9.13
C THR A 12 18.77 -8.69 -8.12
N ALA A 13 19.01 -7.48 -7.61
CA ALA A 13 20.04 -7.23 -6.61
C ALA A 13 19.79 -7.99 -5.30
N ILE A 14 18.54 -8.03 -4.82
CA ILE A 14 18.16 -8.79 -3.62
C ILE A 14 18.49 -10.28 -3.78
N HIS A 15 18.08 -10.89 -4.90
CA HIS A 15 18.36 -12.32 -5.15
C HIS A 15 19.83 -12.63 -5.45
N TYR A 16 20.59 -11.65 -5.92
CA TYR A 16 22.02 -11.79 -6.11
C TYR A 16 22.79 -11.77 -4.78
N VAL A 17 22.37 -10.91 -3.85
CA VAL A 17 23.08 -10.66 -2.58
C VAL A 17 22.66 -11.61 -1.46
N PHE A 18 21.35 -11.84 -1.30
CA PHE A 18 20.79 -12.63 -0.21
C PHE A 18 20.50 -14.07 -0.64
N ASP A 19 20.68 -15.01 0.29
CA ASP A 19 20.53 -16.44 0.04
C ASP A 19 19.08 -16.87 0.29
N THR A 20 18.18 -16.53 -0.62
CA THR A 20 16.79 -17.03 -0.57
C THR A 20 16.75 -18.49 -1.04
N PRO A 21 16.03 -19.41 -0.35
CA PRO A 21 15.00 -19.17 0.66
C PRO A 21 15.48 -19.24 2.13
N ARG A 22 16.79 -19.37 2.40
CA ARG A 22 17.34 -19.34 3.77
C ARG A 22 17.08 -17.98 4.42
N ASP A 23 17.41 -16.91 3.71
CA ASP A 23 16.96 -15.56 4.02
C ASP A 23 15.49 -15.41 3.62
N ARG A 24 14.66 -14.95 4.54
CA ARG A 24 13.20 -14.89 4.39
C ARG A 24 12.80 -13.55 3.79
N LEU A 25 12.63 -13.53 2.47
CA LEU A 25 12.16 -12.36 1.73
C LEU A 25 10.63 -12.26 1.76
N VAL A 26 10.10 -11.15 2.26
CA VAL A 26 8.67 -10.84 2.33
C VAL A 26 8.39 -9.59 1.51
N TRP A 27 7.58 -9.73 0.47
CA TRP A 27 7.09 -8.62 -0.34
C TRP A 27 5.79 -8.08 0.25
N ASP A 28 5.77 -6.81 0.68
CA ASP A 28 4.54 -6.17 1.16
C ASP A 28 3.51 -6.05 0.03
N VAL A 29 2.25 -6.40 0.30
CA VAL A 29 1.19 -6.63 -0.70
C VAL A 29 1.51 -7.75 -1.71
N GLY A 30 2.72 -7.83 -2.25
CA GLY A 30 3.15 -8.84 -3.23
C GLY A 30 2.78 -8.50 -4.67
N HIS A 31 2.08 -7.40 -4.95
CA HIS A 31 1.71 -7.00 -6.32
C HIS A 31 2.91 -6.60 -7.21
N GLN A 32 4.06 -6.31 -6.59
CA GLN A 32 5.34 -5.99 -7.23
C GLN A 32 6.25 -7.23 -7.41
N CYS A 33 5.88 -8.41 -6.93
CA CYS A 33 6.76 -9.59 -6.87
C CYS A 33 6.92 -10.35 -8.20
N TYR A 34 6.49 -9.82 -9.35
CA TYR A 34 6.54 -10.57 -10.61
C TYR A 34 7.98 -10.89 -11.06
N PRO A 35 8.96 -9.97 -10.97
CA PRO A 35 10.36 -10.31 -11.23
C PRO A 35 10.86 -11.40 -10.28
N HIS A 36 10.45 -11.37 -9.00
CA HIS A 36 10.79 -12.37 -8.00
C HIS A 36 10.27 -13.76 -8.40
N LYS A 37 9.01 -13.88 -8.83
CA LYS A 37 8.46 -15.15 -9.32
C LYS A 37 9.25 -15.68 -10.52
N ILE A 38 9.60 -14.80 -11.46
CA ILE A 38 10.39 -15.16 -12.65
C ILE A 38 11.76 -15.72 -12.26
N LEU A 39 12.48 -15.07 -11.35
CA LEU A 39 13.82 -15.48 -10.91
C LEU A 39 13.83 -16.73 -10.04
N THR A 40 12.71 -17.08 -9.43
CA THR A 40 12.57 -18.20 -8.48
C THR A 40 11.83 -19.39 -9.10
N GLY A 41 12.18 -19.73 -10.33
CA GLY A 41 11.74 -20.96 -11.00
C GLY A 41 10.33 -20.96 -11.58
N ARG A 42 9.63 -19.81 -11.67
CA ARG A 42 8.25 -19.73 -12.19
C ARG A 42 8.12 -18.96 -13.51
N ARG A 43 9.22 -18.80 -14.26
CA ARG A 43 9.27 -18.03 -15.51
C ARG A 43 8.35 -18.59 -16.61
N ASP A 44 8.34 -19.89 -16.78
CA ASP A 44 7.49 -20.62 -17.74
C ASP A 44 5.99 -20.46 -17.44
N ARG A 45 5.65 -20.39 -16.15
CA ARG A 45 4.28 -20.25 -15.66
C ARG A 45 3.78 -18.81 -15.57
N ILE A 46 4.62 -17.79 -15.77
CA ILE A 46 4.25 -16.38 -15.56
C ILE A 46 3.05 -15.93 -16.41
N ARG A 47 2.82 -16.59 -17.55
CA ARG A 47 1.68 -16.33 -18.45
C ARG A 47 0.33 -16.77 -17.88
N THR A 48 0.33 -17.55 -16.81
CA THR A 48 -0.88 -18.04 -16.10
C THR A 48 -1.28 -17.17 -14.91
N LEU A 49 -0.58 -16.07 -14.68
CA LEU A 49 -0.78 -15.22 -13.51
C LEU A 49 -2.24 -14.72 -13.41
N ARG A 50 -2.82 -14.85 -12.21
CA ARG A 50 -4.21 -14.48 -11.85
C ARG A 50 -5.30 -15.24 -12.62
N GLN A 51 -4.96 -16.38 -13.24
CA GLN A 51 -5.91 -17.29 -13.88
C GLN A 51 -6.24 -18.48 -12.98
N GLY A 52 -7.41 -19.08 -13.17
CA GLY A 52 -7.79 -20.30 -12.45
C GLY A 52 -6.75 -21.41 -12.68
N GLY A 53 -6.27 -22.03 -11.58
CA GLY A 53 -5.19 -23.02 -11.64
C GLY A 53 -3.79 -22.47 -11.94
N GLY A 54 -3.66 -21.17 -12.20
CA GLY A 54 -2.40 -20.49 -12.50
C GLY A 54 -1.67 -19.94 -11.28
N LEU A 55 -0.67 -19.09 -11.53
CA LEU A 55 0.07 -18.40 -10.47
C LEU A 55 -0.79 -17.31 -9.79
N SER A 56 -0.65 -17.17 -8.49
CA SER A 56 -1.21 -16.05 -7.72
C SER A 56 -0.60 -14.73 -8.20
N GLY A 57 -1.42 -13.67 -8.21
CA GLY A 57 -0.98 -12.29 -8.42
C GLY A 57 -0.14 -11.70 -7.28
N PHE A 58 0.05 -12.46 -6.20
CA PHE A 58 0.79 -12.08 -5.00
C PHE A 58 1.65 -13.25 -4.52
N THR A 59 2.52 -13.04 -3.52
CA THR A 59 3.27 -14.15 -2.90
C THR A 59 2.32 -15.11 -2.20
N LYS A 60 2.55 -16.41 -2.34
CA LYS A 60 1.71 -17.46 -1.75
C LYS A 60 2.56 -18.62 -1.27
N ARG A 61 2.49 -18.92 0.03
CA ARG A 61 3.28 -20.00 0.68
C ARG A 61 3.18 -21.35 0.02
N SER A 62 1.98 -21.73 -0.43
CA SER A 62 1.76 -23.01 -1.10
C SER A 62 2.22 -23.03 -2.56
N GLU A 63 2.67 -21.90 -3.11
CA GLU A 63 3.10 -21.77 -4.51
C GLU A 63 4.61 -21.94 -4.67
N SER A 64 5.41 -21.52 -3.69
CA SER A 64 6.87 -21.61 -3.73
C SER A 64 7.50 -21.49 -2.34
N GLU A 65 8.62 -22.18 -2.11
CA GLU A 65 9.44 -22.00 -0.91
C GLU A 65 10.06 -20.59 -0.80
N TYR A 66 10.17 -19.89 -1.93
CA TYR A 66 10.63 -18.51 -2.02
C TYR A 66 9.58 -17.48 -1.59
N ASP A 67 8.34 -17.93 -1.32
CA ASP A 67 7.23 -17.12 -0.83
C ASP A 67 6.93 -17.46 0.65
N PRO A 68 7.83 -17.18 1.62
CA PRO A 68 7.72 -17.68 2.99
C PRO A 68 6.47 -17.14 3.72
N PHE A 69 5.94 -16.00 3.27
CA PHE A 69 4.73 -15.38 3.80
C PHE A 69 3.79 -14.97 2.66
N GLY A 70 2.49 -15.21 2.85
CA GLY A 70 1.47 -14.75 1.91
C GLY A 70 1.21 -13.27 2.13
N ALA A 71 1.19 -12.48 1.06
CA ALA A 71 0.95 -11.04 1.13
C ALA A 71 -0.15 -10.64 0.15
N ALA A 72 -0.93 -9.62 0.52
CA ALA A 72 -1.96 -9.01 -0.32
C ALA A 72 -2.53 -7.77 0.38
N HIS A 73 -2.99 -7.93 1.62
CA HIS A 73 -3.19 -6.76 2.48
C HIS A 73 -1.81 -6.13 2.73
N SER A 74 -1.75 -4.81 2.72
CA SER A 74 -0.50 -4.08 2.89
C SER A 74 -0.03 -4.11 4.33
N SER A 75 1.20 -3.67 4.54
CA SER A 75 1.78 -3.29 5.83
C SER A 75 1.96 -4.45 6.80
N THR A 76 1.95 -5.69 6.29
CA THR A 76 2.22 -6.91 7.08
C THR A 76 3.68 -7.34 7.01
N SER A 77 4.44 -6.84 6.02
CA SER A 77 5.78 -7.37 5.70
C SER A 77 6.79 -7.20 6.83
N ILE A 78 6.84 -6.03 7.47
CA ILE A 78 7.80 -5.75 8.56
C ILE A 78 7.51 -6.66 9.76
N SER A 79 6.25 -6.81 10.16
CA SER A 79 5.85 -7.73 11.24
C SER A 79 6.24 -9.18 10.93
N ALA A 80 5.98 -9.64 9.70
CA ALA A 80 6.32 -10.99 9.27
C ALA A 80 7.84 -11.22 9.24
N ALA A 81 8.60 -10.27 8.67
CA ALA A 81 10.06 -10.33 8.62
C ALA A 81 10.69 -10.28 10.02
N LEU A 82 10.16 -9.46 10.93
CA LEU A 82 10.54 -9.42 12.33
C LEU A 82 10.31 -10.78 13.00
N GLY A 83 9.15 -11.39 12.79
CA GLY A 83 8.86 -12.74 13.27
C GLY A 83 9.87 -13.79 12.79
N PHE A 84 10.23 -13.77 11.49
CA PHE A 84 11.27 -14.66 10.97
C PHE A 84 12.66 -14.40 11.56
N ALA A 85 13.04 -13.12 11.73
CA ALA A 85 14.32 -12.74 12.31
C ALA A 85 14.45 -13.21 13.77
N ILE A 86 13.40 -13.03 14.56
CA ILE A 86 13.33 -13.49 15.96
C ILE A 86 13.32 -15.02 16.04
N ALA A 87 12.57 -15.71 15.18
CA ALA A 87 12.56 -17.17 15.14
C ALA A 87 13.96 -17.75 14.86
N ASN A 88 14.69 -17.19 13.88
CA ASN A 88 16.07 -17.59 13.61
C ASN A 88 17.02 -17.28 14.78
N LYS A 89 16.82 -16.14 15.46
CA LYS A 89 17.60 -15.75 16.64
C LYS A 89 17.40 -16.75 17.80
N ILE A 90 16.16 -17.13 18.09
CA ILE A 90 15.80 -18.10 19.14
C ILE A 90 16.40 -19.48 18.81
N ALA A 91 16.32 -19.90 17.55
CA ALA A 91 16.83 -21.20 17.11
C ALA A 91 18.37 -21.26 17.00
N GLY A 92 19.07 -20.13 17.14
CA GLY A 92 20.51 -20.06 16.88
C GLY A 92 20.90 -20.34 15.43
N THR A 93 19.95 -20.27 14.49
CA THR A 93 20.19 -20.53 13.07
C THR A 93 20.58 -19.26 12.33
N PRO A 94 21.43 -19.34 11.28
CA PRO A 94 21.71 -18.20 10.42
C PRO A 94 20.47 -17.84 9.58
N GLY A 95 20.41 -16.60 9.10
CA GLY A 95 19.38 -16.11 8.18
C GLY A 95 18.69 -14.84 8.66
N LYS A 96 18.34 -13.99 7.69
CA LYS A 96 17.69 -12.69 7.91
C LYS A 96 16.20 -12.73 7.56
N GLY A 97 15.41 -11.90 8.23
CA GLY A 97 14.09 -11.48 7.77
C GLY A 97 14.24 -10.21 6.94
N ILE A 98 13.74 -10.23 5.71
CA ILE A 98 13.86 -9.12 4.76
C ILE A 98 12.46 -8.70 4.35
N ALA A 99 12.07 -7.45 4.62
CA ALA A 99 10.80 -6.89 4.19
C ALA A 99 11.04 -5.89 3.05
N VAL A 100 10.33 -6.03 1.93
CA VAL A 100 10.27 -4.98 0.88
C VAL A 100 8.90 -4.32 0.94
N ILE A 101 8.86 -3.06 1.39
CA ILE A 101 7.64 -2.31 1.65
C ILE A 101 7.57 -1.04 0.80
N GLY A 102 6.40 -0.70 0.27
CA GLY A 102 6.19 0.55 -0.46
C GLY A 102 5.95 1.74 0.47
N ASP A 103 6.24 2.95 0.02
CA ASP A 103 5.99 4.21 0.71
C ASP A 103 4.53 4.36 1.17
N GLY A 104 3.56 3.99 0.32
CA GLY A 104 2.14 3.99 0.69
C GLY A 104 1.81 3.09 1.88
N ALA A 105 2.40 1.89 1.92
CA ALA A 105 2.16 0.90 2.97
C ALA A 105 2.77 1.31 4.32
N MET A 106 3.73 2.25 4.32
CA MET A 106 4.30 2.82 5.55
C MET A 106 3.31 3.75 6.28
N SER A 107 2.21 4.17 5.64
CA SER A 107 1.18 4.97 6.31
C SER A 107 0.34 4.18 7.32
N ALA A 108 0.32 2.84 7.23
CA ALA A 108 -0.52 2.01 8.09
C ALA A 108 0.08 1.82 9.49
N GLY A 109 -0.77 1.80 10.51
CA GLY A 109 -0.38 1.64 11.92
C GLY A 109 0.50 0.40 12.18
N MET A 110 0.15 -0.74 11.59
CA MET A 110 0.89 -2.00 11.79
C MET A 110 2.36 -1.93 11.34
N ALA A 111 2.69 -1.12 10.32
CA ALA A 111 4.08 -0.93 9.92
C ALA A 111 4.88 -0.23 11.02
N TYR A 112 4.31 0.79 11.67
CA TYR A 112 4.93 1.49 12.79
C TYR A 112 5.02 0.63 14.04
N GLU A 113 3.97 -0.11 14.38
CA GLU A 113 3.98 -1.07 15.49
C GLU A 113 5.14 -2.07 15.34
N ALA A 114 5.35 -2.58 14.13
CA ALA A 114 6.44 -3.50 13.84
C ALA A 114 7.82 -2.83 13.95
N MET A 115 7.98 -1.64 13.38
CA MET A 115 9.22 -0.88 13.46
C MET A 115 9.58 -0.53 14.91
N ASN A 116 8.59 -0.12 15.71
CA ASN A 116 8.79 0.21 17.13
C ASN A 116 9.29 -1.00 17.96
N ASN A 117 9.05 -2.23 17.49
CA ASN A 117 9.51 -3.46 18.14
C ASN A 117 10.74 -4.10 17.46
N ALA A 118 11.32 -3.44 16.45
CA ALA A 118 12.34 -4.03 15.59
C ALA A 118 13.71 -4.21 16.25
N ALA A 119 14.04 -3.39 17.25
CA ALA A 119 15.37 -3.37 17.88
C ALA A 119 15.82 -4.76 18.38
N GLN A 120 14.89 -5.59 18.86
CA GLN A 120 15.20 -6.92 19.38
C GLN A 120 15.75 -7.89 18.32
N ALA A 121 15.48 -7.64 17.04
CA ALA A 121 15.98 -8.46 15.94
C ALA A 121 17.47 -8.20 15.65
N GLY A 122 17.99 -7.01 15.99
CA GLY A 122 19.35 -6.60 15.63
C GLY A 122 19.59 -6.68 14.11
N ASN A 123 20.79 -7.10 13.70
CA ASN A 123 21.19 -7.24 12.30
C ASN A 123 20.45 -8.31 11.48
N ARG A 124 19.52 -9.04 12.10
CA ARG A 124 18.72 -10.09 11.45
C ARG A 124 17.50 -9.55 10.73
N LEU A 125 17.13 -8.28 10.96
CA LEU A 125 16.03 -7.62 10.24
C LEU A 125 16.58 -6.57 9.27
N VAL A 126 16.16 -6.70 8.02
CA VAL A 126 16.40 -5.70 6.96
C VAL A 126 15.05 -5.25 6.40
N VAL A 127 14.81 -3.94 6.41
CA VAL A 127 13.63 -3.34 5.78
C VAL A 127 14.11 -2.55 4.57
N ILE A 128 13.57 -2.87 3.40
CA ILE A 128 13.82 -2.15 2.16
C ILE A 128 12.57 -1.34 1.84
N LEU A 129 12.66 -0.03 2.04
CA LEU A 129 11.63 0.93 1.67
C LEU A 129 11.76 1.25 0.18
N ASN A 130 10.79 0.80 -0.62
CA ASN A 130 10.66 1.10 -2.03
C ASN A 130 9.79 2.35 -2.22
N ASP A 131 10.43 3.51 -2.30
CA ASP A 131 9.77 4.80 -2.51
C ASP A 131 9.64 5.11 -4.01
N ASN A 132 8.40 5.27 -4.48
CA ASN A 132 8.11 5.71 -5.84
C ASN A 132 7.09 6.86 -5.90
N ASP A 133 6.92 7.60 -4.78
CA ASP A 133 5.95 8.69 -4.59
C ASP A 133 4.49 8.31 -4.97
N MET A 134 4.11 7.02 -4.97
CA MET A 134 2.82 6.55 -5.48
C MET A 134 2.24 5.37 -4.69
N SER A 135 0.98 5.52 -4.23
CA SER A 135 0.10 4.39 -3.86
C SER A 135 -0.77 3.97 -5.07
N ILE A 136 -2.07 3.72 -4.86
CA ILE A 136 -3.05 3.65 -5.95
C ILE A 136 -3.39 5.06 -6.43
N ALA A 137 -3.65 5.96 -5.47
CA ALA A 137 -3.64 7.40 -5.63
C ALA A 137 -2.30 7.99 -5.12
N PRO A 138 -2.00 9.28 -5.34
CA PRO A 138 -0.86 9.94 -4.68
C PRO A 138 -0.94 9.73 -3.17
N PRO A 139 0.17 9.35 -2.49
CA PRO A 139 0.14 9.07 -1.07
C PRO A 139 -0.15 10.36 -0.27
N VAL A 140 -0.88 10.21 0.83
CA VAL A 140 -1.32 11.31 1.69
C VAL A 140 -0.69 11.21 3.08
N GLY A 141 -0.50 12.36 3.73
CA GLY A 141 -0.05 12.44 5.11
C GLY A 141 1.38 12.98 5.30
N GLY A 142 1.71 13.26 6.56
CA GLY A 142 2.97 13.90 6.93
C GLY A 142 4.21 13.04 6.67
N LEU A 143 4.08 11.70 6.71
CA LEU A 143 5.18 10.79 6.41
C LEU A 143 5.58 10.85 4.93
N SER A 144 4.62 10.83 4.01
CA SER A 144 4.91 10.93 2.58
C SER A 144 5.62 12.26 2.28
N ALA A 145 5.13 13.37 2.84
CA ALA A 145 5.80 14.66 2.73
C ALA A 145 7.22 14.65 3.34
N TYR A 146 7.45 13.90 4.41
CA TYR A 146 8.77 13.71 5.01
C TYR A 146 9.71 12.90 4.11
N LEU A 147 9.25 11.79 3.54
CA LEU A 147 10.02 10.98 2.58
C LEU A 147 10.39 11.81 1.34
N SER A 148 9.44 12.52 0.74
CA SER A 148 9.72 13.39 -0.42
C SER A 148 10.70 14.52 -0.06
N ARG A 149 10.70 15.04 1.18
CA ARG A 149 11.73 15.99 1.67
C ARG A 149 13.11 15.35 1.79
N ILE A 150 13.21 14.11 2.26
CA ILE A 150 14.48 13.38 2.30
C ILE A 150 15.03 13.20 0.88
N VAL A 151 14.19 12.84 -0.08
CA VAL A 151 14.58 12.66 -1.48
C VAL A 151 15.06 13.99 -2.09
N SER A 152 14.25 15.06 -1.97
CA SER A 152 14.55 16.38 -2.55
C SER A 152 15.72 17.12 -1.88
N SER A 153 15.91 16.98 -0.57
CA SER A 153 17.02 17.61 0.15
C SER A 153 18.40 17.11 -0.32
N ARG A 154 18.47 15.89 -0.87
CA ARG A 154 19.69 15.35 -1.49
C ARG A 154 19.84 15.69 -2.97
N GLU A 155 18.78 15.97 -3.73
CA GLU A 155 18.93 16.59 -5.07
C GLU A 155 19.56 17.98 -4.98
N PHE A 156 19.43 18.67 -3.84
CA PHE A 156 20.19 19.89 -3.53
C PHE A 156 21.72 19.68 -3.38
N LEU A 157 22.21 18.43 -3.38
CA LEU A 157 23.64 18.11 -3.46
C LEU A 157 24.22 18.27 -4.87
N GLY A 158 23.45 18.73 -5.86
CA GLY A 158 24.00 19.30 -7.10
C GLY A 158 25.00 20.44 -6.85
N PHE A 159 24.91 21.11 -5.69
CA PHE A 159 25.92 22.08 -5.24
C PHE A 159 27.27 21.44 -4.85
N ARG A 160 27.31 20.15 -4.46
CA ARG A 160 28.56 19.45 -4.14
C ARG A 160 29.37 19.09 -5.37
N ASP A 161 28.76 18.88 -6.53
CA ASP A 161 29.50 18.67 -7.78
C ASP A 161 30.11 19.97 -8.32
N LEU A 162 29.44 21.10 -8.06
CA LEU A 162 30.03 22.43 -8.27
C LEU A 162 31.21 22.67 -7.31
N ALA A 163 31.07 22.29 -6.04
CA ALA A 163 32.16 22.35 -5.06
C ALA A 163 33.32 21.38 -5.39
N ARG A 164 33.04 20.20 -5.95
CA ARG A 164 34.05 19.21 -6.39
C ARG A 164 34.80 19.68 -7.64
N LYS A 165 34.13 20.42 -8.54
CA LYS A 165 34.78 21.11 -9.67
C LYS A 165 35.66 22.28 -9.20
N LEU A 166 35.27 22.99 -8.14
CA LEU A 166 36.08 24.03 -7.49
C LEU A 166 37.26 23.44 -6.68
N ALA A 167 37.07 22.31 -6.00
CA ALA A 167 38.11 21.63 -5.22
C ALA A 167 39.25 21.06 -6.09
N LYS A 168 38.98 20.74 -7.37
CA LYS A 168 40.01 20.40 -8.36
C LYS A 168 40.97 21.56 -8.70
N ARG A 169 40.70 22.78 -8.23
CA ARG A 169 41.62 23.93 -8.32
C ARG A 169 42.47 24.14 -7.06
N LEU A 170 42.34 23.30 -6.04
CA LEU A 170 43.15 23.39 -4.81
C LEU A 170 44.38 22.47 -4.87
N PRO A 171 45.52 22.88 -4.26
CA PRO A 171 46.77 22.12 -4.32
C PRO A 171 46.67 20.71 -3.71
N ARG A 172 47.52 19.80 -4.22
CA ARG A 172 47.48 18.34 -4.02
C ARG A 172 47.75 17.73 -2.63
N PRO A 173 48.25 18.40 -1.56
CA PRO A 173 48.61 17.68 -0.34
C PRO A 173 47.43 17.20 0.51
N ILE A 174 46.19 17.61 0.21
CA ILE A 174 45.00 17.24 1.00
C ILE A 174 44.32 15.96 0.48
N ALA A 175 44.71 15.44 -0.69
CA ALA A 175 43.96 14.41 -1.42
C ALA A 175 44.27 12.94 -1.03
N SER A 176 45.29 12.67 -0.20
CA SER A 176 45.80 11.30 0.01
C SER A 176 45.35 10.62 1.30
N GLY A 177 44.71 11.31 2.25
CA GLY A 177 44.35 10.76 3.57
C GLY A 177 42.92 10.18 3.71
N MET A 178 42.03 10.39 2.75
CA MET A 178 40.58 10.15 2.92
C MET A 178 40.01 8.91 2.20
N ARG A 179 40.83 8.10 1.54
CA ARG A 179 40.32 7.18 0.50
C ARG A 179 39.89 5.77 0.94
N LYS A 180 40.02 5.39 2.22
CA LYS A 180 39.77 4.00 2.67
C LYS A 180 38.67 3.80 3.72
N THR A 181 37.97 4.86 4.13
CA THR A 181 36.92 4.80 5.18
C THR A 181 35.62 5.51 4.77
N ASP A 182 35.52 5.95 3.52
CA ASP A 182 34.58 7.01 3.15
C ASP A 182 33.18 6.51 2.74
N GLU A 183 33.00 5.28 2.23
CA GLU A 183 31.67 4.85 1.75
C GLU A 183 30.72 4.41 2.89
N PHE A 184 31.24 3.76 3.93
CA PHE A 184 30.45 3.33 5.09
C PHE A 184 30.07 4.52 6.00
N ALA A 185 30.99 5.46 6.20
CA ALA A 185 30.76 6.66 7.02
C ALA A 185 29.91 7.75 6.32
N ARG A 186 29.83 7.77 4.98
CA ARG A 186 29.02 8.76 4.25
C ARG A 186 27.52 8.48 4.26
N GLY A 187 27.12 7.26 4.61
CA GLY A 187 25.71 6.84 4.71
C GLY A 187 25.13 6.89 6.13
N MET A 188 25.97 6.86 7.17
CA MET A 188 25.55 6.76 8.57
C MET A 188 25.64 8.11 9.26
N THR A 189 24.54 8.84 9.32
CA THR A 189 24.35 9.92 10.28
C THR A 189 23.56 9.34 11.45
N MET A 190 24.18 8.98 12.58
CA MET A 190 23.37 8.68 13.77
C MET A 190 22.75 9.99 14.26
N GLY A 191 21.45 10.14 14.04
CA GLY A 191 20.64 11.27 14.48
C GLY A 191 20.10 12.12 13.32
N GLY A 192 18.79 12.29 13.28
CA GLY A 192 18.11 13.22 12.38
C GLY A 192 16.92 12.65 11.61
N THR A 193 16.75 11.32 11.55
CA THR A 193 15.58 10.70 10.91
C THR A 193 14.62 10.01 11.87
N LEU A 194 13.33 9.95 11.51
CA LEU A 194 12.31 9.20 12.27
C LEU A 194 12.71 7.73 12.48
N PHE A 195 13.35 7.12 11.47
CA PHE A 195 13.72 5.70 11.52
C PHE A 195 14.85 5.44 12.52
N GLU A 196 15.80 6.36 12.65
CA GLU A 196 16.88 6.27 13.65
C GLU A 196 16.33 6.38 15.06
N GLU A 197 15.35 7.27 15.30
CA GLU A 197 14.64 7.36 16.59
C GLU A 197 13.86 6.06 16.92
N LEU A 198 13.42 5.32 15.90
CA LEU A 198 12.82 3.99 16.05
C LEU A 198 13.88 2.86 16.19
N GLY A 199 15.17 3.21 16.26
CA GLY A 199 16.26 2.27 16.48
C GLY A 199 16.79 1.59 15.20
N PHE A 200 16.49 2.11 14.01
CA PHE A 200 17.05 1.60 12.76
C PHE A 200 18.34 2.32 12.37
N TYR A 201 19.28 1.57 11.80
CA TYR A 201 20.32 2.15 10.97
C TYR A 201 19.71 2.50 9.61
N TYR A 202 19.67 3.78 9.28
CA TYR A 202 19.08 4.26 8.04
C TYR A 202 20.12 4.38 6.93
N VAL A 203 19.85 3.78 5.77
CA VAL A 203 20.73 3.78 4.60
C VAL A 203 19.97 4.27 3.37
N GLY A 204 20.30 5.45 2.85
CA GLY A 204 19.72 5.98 1.61
C GLY A 204 19.33 7.46 1.70
N PRO A 205 18.50 7.97 0.78
CA PRO A 205 17.94 7.29 -0.39
C PRO A 205 19.03 6.88 -1.40
N ILE A 206 18.83 5.75 -2.09
CA ILE A 206 19.66 5.27 -3.21
C ILE A 206 18.82 4.98 -4.45
N ASP A 207 19.42 5.08 -5.64
CA ASP A 207 18.75 4.79 -6.91
C ASP A 207 18.47 3.28 -7.08
N GLY A 208 17.20 2.92 -7.08
CA GLY A 208 16.71 1.55 -7.22
C GLY A 208 16.82 0.94 -8.62
N HIS A 209 17.30 1.71 -9.60
CA HIS A 209 17.55 1.24 -10.96
C HIS A 209 19.05 1.14 -11.32
N ASN A 210 19.93 1.39 -10.35
CA ASN A 210 21.37 1.31 -10.55
C ASN A 210 21.97 0.12 -9.78
N LEU A 211 22.22 -0.99 -10.49
CA LEU A 211 22.81 -2.20 -9.91
C LEU A 211 24.24 -1.98 -9.36
N GLU A 212 25.02 -1.08 -9.97
CA GLU A 212 26.38 -0.76 -9.51
C GLU A 212 26.36 -0.09 -8.13
N HIS A 213 25.25 0.59 -7.78
CA HIS A 213 25.05 1.16 -6.45
C HIS A 213 24.31 0.20 -5.51
N LEU A 214 23.26 -0.49 -5.99
CA LEU A 214 22.44 -1.37 -5.16
C LEU A 214 23.22 -2.55 -4.60
N ILE A 215 24.01 -3.24 -5.42
CA ILE A 215 24.68 -4.48 -5.01
C ILE A 215 25.66 -4.21 -3.85
N PRO A 216 26.61 -3.26 -3.96
CA PRO A 216 27.55 -3.00 -2.86
C PRO A 216 26.85 -2.56 -1.57
N VAL A 217 25.78 -1.76 -1.66
CA VAL A 217 25.02 -1.35 -0.48
C VAL A 217 24.34 -2.56 0.17
N LEU A 218 23.67 -3.40 -0.60
CA LEU A 218 22.98 -4.58 -0.07
C LEU A 218 23.98 -5.61 0.49
N GLU A 219 25.17 -5.77 -0.10
CA GLU A 219 26.23 -6.63 0.44
C GLU A 219 26.68 -6.13 1.81
N ASN A 220 26.92 -4.82 1.96
CA ASN A 220 27.24 -4.23 3.25
C ASN A 220 26.11 -4.45 4.29
N VAL A 221 24.85 -4.36 3.87
CA VAL A 221 23.68 -4.62 4.75
C VAL A 221 23.55 -6.10 5.13
N ARG A 222 23.91 -7.01 4.21
CA ARG A 222 23.97 -8.45 4.49
C ARG A 222 25.06 -8.75 5.52
N ASP A 223 26.23 -8.15 5.36
CA ASP A 223 27.42 -8.48 6.17
C ASP A 223 27.51 -7.66 7.46
N ALA A 224 26.61 -6.69 7.66
CA ALA A 224 26.54 -5.88 8.87
C ALA A 224 26.33 -6.72 10.14
N GLU A 225 27.14 -6.43 11.16
CA GLU A 225 27.05 -7.04 12.50
C GLU A 225 25.98 -6.39 13.38
N GLU A 226 25.62 -5.13 13.09
CA GLU A 226 24.63 -4.34 13.83
C GLU A 226 23.35 -4.08 13.00
N GLY A 227 22.24 -3.80 13.68
CA GLY A 227 20.94 -3.51 13.07
C GLY A 227 19.86 -3.25 14.14
N PRO A 228 18.57 -3.18 13.77
CA PRO A 228 17.98 -3.43 12.45
C PRO A 228 18.32 -2.34 11.43
N ILE A 229 18.26 -2.68 10.14
CA ILE A 229 18.64 -1.77 9.05
C ILE A 229 17.44 -1.44 8.18
N LEU A 230 17.25 -0.15 7.87
CA LEU A 230 16.31 0.33 6.87
C LEU A 230 17.05 0.90 5.67
N VAL A 231 16.87 0.30 4.50
CA VAL A 231 17.40 0.76 3.22
C VAL A 231 16.32 1.50 2.45
N HIS A 232 16.50 2.79 2.23
CA HIS A 232 15.59 3.60 1.42
C HIS A 232 16.04 3.58 -0.04
N VAL A 233 15.24 2.95 -0.89
CA VAL A 233 15.45 2.80 -2.33
C VAL A 233 14.39 3.58 -3.09
N VAL A 234 14.83 4.47 -3.98
CA VAL A 234 13.95 5.27 -4.84
C VAL A 234 13.79 4.59 -6.19
N THR A 235 12.55 4.29 -6.60
CA THR A 235 12.23 3.67 -7.88
C THR A 235 11.21 4.47 -8.68
N LYS A 236 11.01 4.09 -9.95
CA LYS A 236 10.00 4.65 -10.82
C LYS A 236 8.96 3.59 -11.18
N LYS A 237 7.71 3.80 -10.73
CA LYS A 237 6.59 2.92 -11.10
C LYS A 237 6.41 2.90 -12.61
N GLY A 238 6.36 1.70 -13.20
CA GLY A 238 6.26 1.52 -14.66
C GLY A 238 7.57 1.62 -15.43
N LYS A 239 8.73 1.69 -14.75
CA LYS A 239 10.05 1.86 -15.38
C LYS A 239 10.26 0.95 -16.59
N GLY A 240 10.78 1.55 -17.68
CA GLY A 240 11.13 0.82 -18.90
C GLY A 240 9.94 0.61 -19.85
N TYR A 241 8.74 1.04 -19.46
CA TYR A 241 7.56 1.00 -20.34
C TYR A 241 6.91 2.39 -20.43
N GLY A 242 7.27 3.15 -21.48
CA GLY A 242 6.84 4.54 -21.69
C GLY A 242 5.35 4.80 -21.47
N PRO A 243 4.42 3.98 -22.01
CA PRO A 243 2.98 4.14 -21.77
C PRO A 243 2.59 4.04 -20.28
N ALA A 244 3.20 3.14 -19.51
CA ALA A 244 2.95 3.07 -18.07
C ALA A 244 3.59 4.24 -17.32
N GLU A 245 4.79 4.67 -17.69
CA GLU A 245 5.43 5.83 -17.04
C GLU A 245 4.63 7.13 -17.24
N ALA A 246 3.94 7.28 -18.39
CA ALA A 246 3.13 8.46 -18.72
C ALA A 246 1.70 8.42 -18.12
N ALA A 247 1.16 7.24 -17.83
CA ALA A 247 -0.20 7.10 -17.30
C ALA A 247 -0.35 7.68 -15.88
N ALA A 248 -1.54 8.18 -15.55
CA ALA A 248 -1.84 8.75 -14.23
C ALA A 248 -1.78 7.70 -13.11
N ASP A 249 -2.33 6.50 -13.34
CA ASP A 249 -2.33 5.36 -12.41
C ASP A 249 -1.06 4.48 -12.53
N LYS A 250 -0.15 4.85 -13.45
CA LYS A 250 1.05 4.07 -13.81
C LYS A 250 0.75 2.61 -14.18
N TYR A 251 -0.43 2.33 -14.74
CA TYR A 251 -0.86 0.97 -15.09
C TYR A 251 -0.82 0.03 -13.86
N HIS A 252 -1.33 0.52 -12.73
CA HIS A 252 -1.43 -0.24 -11.48
C HIS A 252 -2.28 -1.50 -11.71
N GLY A 253 -3.47 -1.34 -12.29
CA GLY A 253 -4.32 -2.41 -12.81
C GLY A 253 -4.58 -2.22 -14.31
N VAL A 254 -4.13 -3.17 -15.14
CA VAL A 254 -4.34 -3.12 -16.59
C VAL A 254 -5.24 -4.24 -17.04
N GLN A 255 -6.19 -3.92 -17.92
CA GLN A 255 -6.89 -4.93 -18.71
C GLN A 255 -5.96 -5.42 -19.83
N LYS A 256 -6.40 -6.38 -20.64
CA LYS A 256 -5.66 -6.73 -21.86
C LYS A 256 -5.43 -5.47 -22.70
N PHE A 257 -4.18 -5.27 -23.10
CA PHE A 257 -3.74 -4.08 -23.81
C PHE A 257 -2.71 -4.48 -24.87
N ASP A 258 -2.61 -3.66 -25.91
CA ASP A 258 -1.58 -3.81 -26.91
C ASP A 258 -0.24 -3.29 -26.36
N VAL A 259 0.78 -4.15 -26.32
CA VAL A 259 2.06 -3.85 -25.67
C VAL A 259 2.81 -2.71 -26.38
N ILE A 260 2.65 -2.56 -27.69
CA ILE A 260 3.38 -1.54 -28.47
C ILE A 260 2.76 -0.16 -28.26
N SER A 261 1.43 -0.06 -28.40
CA SER A 261 0.68 1.19 -28.35
C SER A 261 0.20 1.58 -26.94
N GLY A 262 0.15 0.64 -26.00
CA GLY A 262 -0.44 0.84 -24.67
C GLY A 262 -1.97 0.90 -24.67
N VAL A 263 -2.63 0.76 -25.83
CA VAL A 263 -4.08 0.88 -25.94
C VAL A 263 -4.74 -0.30 -25.24
N GLN A 264 -5.49 -0.02 -24.17
CA GLN A 264 -6.30 -1.02 -23.48
C GLN A 264 -7.58 -1.28 -24.26
N THR A 265 -7.95 -2.55 -24.41
CA THR A 265 -9.23 -2.90 -25.03
C THR A 265 -10.36 -2.50 -24.07
N LYS A 266 -11.08 -1.42 -24.38
CA LYS A 266 -12.28 -1.06 -23.61
C LYS A 266 -13.34 -2.13 -23.84
N ALA A 267 -13.91 -2.65 -22.76
CA ALA A 267 -15.12 -3.44 -22.86
C ALA A 267 -16.24 -2.60 -23.51
N PRO A 268 -17.20 -3.22 -24.22
CA PRO A 268 -18.39 -2.53 -24.71
C PRO A 268 -19.08 -1.77 -23.57
N PRO A 269 -19.79 -0.66 -23.87
CA PRO A 269 -20.58 0.03 -22.87
C PRO A 269 -21.55 -0.97 -22.24
N GLY A 270 -21.47 -1.12 -20.92
CA GLY A 270 -22.36 -1.96 -20.13
C GLY A 270 -23.05 -1.14 -19.05
N PRO A 271 -23.86 -1.79 -18.20
CA PRO A 271 -24.43 -1.16 -17.01
C PRO A 271 -23.35 -0.48 -16.15
N PRO A 272 -23.70 0.57 -15.39
CA PRO A 272 -22.74 1.27 -14.54
C PRO A 272 -22.14 0.32 -13.49
N GLN A 273 -20.92 0.62 -13.07
CA GLN A 273 -20.29 -0.09 -11.95
C GLN A 273 -20.94 0.34 -10.63
N TYR A 274 -21.15 -0.59 -9.70
CA TYR A 274 -21.83 -0.31 -8.42
C TYR A 274 -21.20 0.86 -7.66
N GLN A 275 -19.86 0.96 -7.63
CA GLN A 275 -19.20 2.06 -6.94
C GLN A 275 -19.49 3.44 -7.57
N ASN A 276 -19.72 3.48 -8.89
CA ASN A 276 -20.07 4.72 -9.58
C ASN A 276 -21.52 5.14 -9.26
N VAL A 277 -22.42 4.17 -9.11
CA VAL A 277 -23.81 4.41 -8.67
C VAL A 277 -23.82 4.96 -7.25
N PHE A 278 -23.09 4.30 -6.33
CA PHE A 278 -22.93 4.79 -4.95
C PHE A 278 -22.33 6.21 -4.92
N GLY A 279 -21.24 6.45 -5.64
CA GLY A 279 -20.57 7.74 -5.67
C GLY A 279 -21.46 8.87 -6.18
N ALA A 280 -22.19 8.62 -7.27
CA ALA A 280 -23.14 9.59 -7.81
C ALA A 280 -24.28 9.89 -6.84
N GLN A 281 -24.83 8.85 -6.19
CA GLN A 281 -25.90 9.03 -5.22
C GLN A 281 -25.42 9.78 -3.97
N LEU A 282 -24.23 9.47 -3.46
CA LEU A 282 -23.68 10.17 -2.29
C LEU A 282 -23.45 11.66 -2.57
N VAL A 283 -23.01 12.01 -3.78
CA VAL A 283 -22.91 13.41 -4.23
C VAL A 283 -24.28 14.09 -4.21
N ALA A 284 -25.33 13.42 -4.70
CA ALA A 284 -26.69 13.94 -4.69
C ALA A 284 -27.22 14.16 -3.25
N GLU A 285 -26.94 13.24 -2.32
CA GLU A 285 -27.29 13.41 -0.91
C GLU A 285 -26.53 14.57 -0.25
N ALA A 286 -25.23 14.70 -0.51
CA ALA A 286 -24.42 15.76 0.05
C ALA A 286 -24.71 17.16 -0.52
N ALA A 287 -25.42 17.24 -1.64
CA ALA A 287 -26.00 18.49 -2.13
C ALA A 287 -27.14 18.99 -1.22
N LYS A 288 -27.85 18.06 -0.57
CA LYS A 288 -29.00 18.34 0.30
C LYS A 288 -28.60 18.51 1.77
N ASP A 289 -27.54 17.84 2.22
CA ASP A 289 -27.09 17.86 3.60
C ASP A 289 -25.59 18.21 3.75
N PRO A 290 -25.25 19.39 4.30
CA PRO A 290 -23.85 19.81 4.46
C PRO A 290 -23.09 19.01 5.53
N ARG A 291 -23.77 18.16 6.32
CA ARG A 291 -23.15 17.30 7.34
C ARG A 291 -22.55 16.03 6.76
N ILE A 292 -22.86 15.69 5.50
CA ILE A 292 -22.34 14.47 4.86
C ILE A 292 -20.86 14.64 4.53
N CYS A 293 -20.05 13.75 5.09
CA CYS A 293 -18.62 13.63 4.82
C CYS A 293 -18.34 12.28 4.15
N ALA A 294 -17.35 12.24 3.25
CA ALA A 294 -16.90 11.01 2.61
C ALA A 294 -15.47 10.68 3.05
N ILE A 295 -15.25 9.44 3.48
CA ILE A 295 -13.97 8.95 3.98
C ILE A 295 -13.56 7.74 3.14
N THR A 296 -12.32 7.70 2.68
CA THR A 296 -11.71 6.53 2.01
C THR A 296 -10.36 6.21 2.61
N ALA A 297 -9.92 4.96 2.46
CA ALA A 297 -8.57 4.52 2.81
C ALA A 297 -7.75 4.29 1.53
N ALA A 298 -7.14 5.35 0.98
CA ALA A 298 -6.32 5.33 -0.24
C ALA A 298 -7.01 4.84 -1.53
N MET A 299 -8.35 4.78 -1.56
CA MET A 299 -9.12 4.14 -2.63
C MET A 299 -10.23 5.02 -3.26
N PRO A 300 -10.00 6.32 -3.54
CA PRO A 300 -11.07 7.21 -4.00
C PRO A 300 -11.77 6.73 -5.27
N SER A 301 -11.02 6.39 -6.33
CA SER A 301 -11.58 5.83 -7.56
C SER A 301 -12.09 4.39 -7.40
N GLY A 302 -11.48 3.65 -6.49
CA GLY A 302 -11.89 2.29 -6.14
C GLY A 302 -13.31 2.25 -5.59
N THR A 303 -13.66 3.21 -4.74
CA THR A 303 -14.96 3.30 -4.06
C THR A 303 -15.90 4.34 -4.68
N GLY A 304 -15.56 4.92 -5.84
CA GLY A 304 -16.36 5.95 -6.52
C GLY A 304 -16.44 7.31 -5.81
N LEU A 305 -15.56 7.54 -4.83
CA LEU A 305 -15.50 8.80 -4.08
C LEU A 305 -14.68 9.89 -4.77
N ASP A 306 -14.06 9.60 -5.91
CA ASP A 306 -13.42 10.62 -6.75
C ASP A 306 -14.41 11.70 -7.22
N ALA A 307 -15.66 11.31 -7.51
CA ALA A 307 -16.74 12.25 -7.81
C ALA A 307 -17.06 13.16 -6.61
N PHE A 308 -17.10 12.59 -5.40
CA PHE A 308 -17.35 13.33 -4.17
C PHE A 308 -16.21 14.30 -3.84
N ALA A 309 -14.96 13.83 -3.95
CA ALA A 309 -13.77 14.64 -3.73
C ALA A 309 -13.74 15.88 -4.65
N LYS A 310 -14.20 15.72 -5.90
CA LYS A 310 -14.31 16.84 -6.85
C LYS A 310 -15.44 17.81 -6.50
N ALA A 311 -16.60 17.29 -6.07
CA ALA A 311 -17.77 18.12 -5.78
C ALA A 311 -17.68 18.84 -4.42
N TYR A 312 -17.14 18.18 -3.40
CA TYR A 312 -17.12 18.63 -2.01
C TYR A 312 -15.74 18.36 -1.35
N PRO A 313 -14.66 19.02 -1.82
CA PRO A 313 -13.30 18.75 -1.36
C PRO A 313 -13.13 18.95 0.16
N ASP A 314 -13.80 19.95 0.74
CA ASP A 314 -13.70 20.27 2.18
C ASP A 314 -14.38 19.22 3.10
N ARG A 315 -15.14 18.28 2.52
CA ARG A 315 -15.85 17.21 3.24
C ARG A 315 -15.39 15.82 2.81
N PHE A 316 -14.28 15.75 2.07
CA PHE A 316 -13.67 14.52 1.61
C PHE A 316 -12.36 14.27 2.35
N PHE A 317 -12.17 13.06 2.86
CA PHE A 317 -11.01 12.67 3.64
C PHE A 317 -10.42 11.36 3.11
N ASP A 318 -9.19 11.42 2.59
CA ASP A 318 -8.39 10.23 2.34
C ASP A 318 -7.42 10.03 3.51
N VAL A 319 -7.60 8.93 4.24
CA VAL A 319 -6.78 8.62 5.42
C VAL A 319 -5.52 7.81 5.09
N GLY A 320 -5.23 7.58 3.81
CA GLY A 320 -4.16 6.67 3.39
C GLY A 320 -4.54 5.21 3.66
N ILE A 321 -3.54 4.32 3.69
CA ILE A 321 -3.79 2.90 3.99
C ILE A 321 -3.89 2.72 5.51
N ALA A 322 -4.96 3.24 6.09
CA ALA A 322 -5.16 3.27 7.54
C ALA A 322 -6.65 3.05 7.88
N GLU A 323 -7.16 1.87 7.58
CA GLU A 323 -8.57 1.52 7.77
C GLU A 323 -9.03 1.73 9.22
N GLN A 324 -8.22 1.33 10.21
CA GLN A 324 -8.53 1.54 11.62
C GLN A 324 -8.72 3.03 11.92
N HIS A 325 -7.77 3.87 11.47
CA HIS A 325 -7.87 5.31 11.63
C HIS A 325 -9.11 5.87 10.93
N GLY A 326 -9.41 5.41 9.71
CA GLY A 326 -10.60 5.84 8.97
C GLY A 326 -11.92 5.58 9.71
N VAL A 327 -12.04 4.42 10.35
CA VAL A 327 -13.25 4.07 11.14
C VAL A 327 -13.35 4.91 12.41
N THR A 328 -12.28 5.01 13.21
CA THR A 328 -12.30 5.83 14.43
C THR A 328 -12.46 7.33 14.11
N PHE A 329 -11.89 7.79 13.00
CA PHE A 329 -12.07 9.16 12.49
C PHE A 329 -13.54 9.42 12.12
N ALA A 330 -14.19 8.46 11.46
CA ALA A 330 -15.63 8.52 11.20
C ALA A 330 -16.43 8.58 12.51
N ALA A 331 -16.07 7.77 13.51
CA ALA A 331 -16.70 7.81 14.83
C ALA A 331 -16.60 9.22 15.46
N GLY A 332 -15.42 9.84 15.43
CA GLY A 332 -15.22 11.21 15.93
C GLY A 332 -16.06 12.26 15.18
N LEU A 333 -16.15 12.15 13.85
CA LEU A 333 -17.03 13.01 13.05
C LEU A 333 -18.52 12.83 13.43
N ALA A 334 -18.97 11.58 13.59
CA ALA A 334 -20.33 11.29 14.00
C ALA A 334 -20.65 11.82 15.40
N ALA A 335 -19.73 11.66 16.35
CA ALA A 335 -19.86 12.19 17.71
C ALA A 335 -19.96 13.74 17.72
N GLN A 336 -19.39 14.42 16.73
CA GLN A 336 -19.46 15.86 16.55
C GLN A 336 -20.64 16.32 15.66
N GLY A 337 -21.60 15.43 15.37
CA GLY A 337 -22.84 15.76 14.65
C GLY A 337 -22.75 15.73 13.13
N MET A 338 -21.63 15.25 12.57
CA MET A 338 -21.51 15.00 11.13
C MET A 338 -22.14 13.64 10.76
N ARG A 339 -22.37 13.42 9.46
CA ARG A 339 -22.92 12.17 8.91
C ARG A 339 -21.88 11.49 8.00
N PRO A 340 -20.88 10.81 8.58
CA PRO A 340 -19.76 10.26 7.82
C PRO A 340 -20.14 8.98 7.07
N PHE A 341 -19.79 8.93 5.79
CA PHE A 341 -19.76 7.73 4.96
C PHE A 341 -18.33 7.22 4.86
N CYS A 342 -18.04 6.11 5.55
CA CYS A 342 -16.79 5.37 5.43
C CYS A 342 -16.91 4.39 4.26
N ALA A 343 -16.36 4.75 3.09
CA ALA A 343 -16.35 3.89 1.92
C ALA A 343 -15.07 3.06 1.87
N ILE A 344 -15.24 1.74 1.95
CA ILE A 344 -14.14 0.80 2.18
C ILE A 344 -14.48 -0.54 1.54
N TYR A 345 -13.47 -1.28 1.08
CA TYR A 345 -13.72 -2.63 0.57
C TYR A 345 -14.03 -3.57 1.74
N SER A 346 -14.96 -4.51 1.55
CA SER A 346 -15.30 -5.54 2.55
C SER A 346 -14.06 -6.25 3.11
N THR A 347 -13.11 -6.57 2.23
CA THR A 347 -11.88 -7.26 2.65
C THR A 347 -10.96 -6.39 3.50
N PHE A 348 -10.96 -5.06 3.32
CA PHE A 348 -10.09 -4.15 4.05
C PHE A 348 -10.73 -3.68 5.36
N LEU A 349 -12.06 -3.61 5.44
CA LEU A 349 -12.79 -3.35 6.69
C LEU A 349 -12.46 -4.38 7.79
N GLN A 350 -12.01 -5.58 7.42
CA GLN A 350 -11.48 -6.58 8.37
C GLN A 350 -10.35 -6.01 9.26
N ARG A 351 -9.52 -5.09 8.75
CA ARG A 351 -8.46 -4.42 9.51
C ARG A 351 -9.00 -3.60 10.68
N ALA A 352 -10.20 -3.04 10.52
CA ALA A 352 -10.81 -2.10 11.44
C ALA A 352 -11.95 -2.72 12.26
N TYR A 353 -12.05 -4.06 12.33
CA TYR A 353 -13.15 -4.72 13.03
C TYR A 353 -13.27 -4.28 14.50
N ASP A 354 -12.14 -4.15 15.20
CA ASP A 354 -12.11 -3.68 16.59
C ASP A 354 -12.64 -2.25 16.72
N GLN A 355 -12.26 -1.35 15.80
CA GLN A 355 -12.76 0.03 15.77
C GLN A 355 -14.26 0.08 15.43
N VAL A 356 -14.74 -0.80 14.55
CA VAL A 356 -16.19 -0.94 14.28
C VAL A 356 -16.93 -1.38 15.55
N VAL A 357 -16.38 -2.31 16.32
CA VAL A 357 -16.98 -2.80 17.56
C VAL A 357 -16.96 -1.70 18.64
N HIS A 358 -15.78 -1.23 19.00
CA HIS A 358 -15.56 -0.40 20.19
C HIS A 358 -15.82 1.08 19.94
N ASP A 359 -15.35 1.61 18.80
CA ASP A 359 -15.43 3.05 18.54
C ASP A 359 -16.77 3.44 17.92
N VAL A 360 -17.48 2.50 17.28
CA VAL A 360 -18.75 2.78 16.61
C VAL A 360 -19.93 2.06 17.27
N ALA A 361 -19.95 0.73 17.28
CA ALA A 361 -21.15 -0.03 17.62
C ALA A 361 -21.53 0.07 19.11
N ILE A 362 -20.56 -0.09 20.02
CA ILE A 362 -20.81 0.04 21.47
C ILE A 362 -21.29 1.45 21.83
N GLN A 363 -20.79 2.47 21.15
CA GLN A 363 -21.20 3.86 21.32
C GLN A 363 -22.48 4.21 20.57
N ASN A 364 -23.01 3.27 19.77
CA ASN A 364 -24.18 3.44 18.91
C ASN A 364 -24.10 4.70 18.00
N LEU A 365 -22.90 4.98 17.48
CA LEU A 365 -22.66 6.17 16.65
C LEU A 365 -23.17 5.96 15.22
N PRO A 366 -23.75 6.99 14.58
CA PRO A 366 -24.32 6.89 13.24
C PRO A 366 -23.26 6.96 12.13
N VAL A 367 -22.32 6.01 12.14
CA VAL A 367 -21.36 5.84 11.04
C VAL A 367 -21.99 4.99 9.94
N ARG A 368 -21.87 5.45 8.69
CA ARG A 368 -22.42 4.77 7.52
C ARG A 368 -21.29 4.09 6.76
N PHE A 369 -21.34 2.78 6.64
CA PHE A 369 -20.33 1.99 5.93
C PHE A 369 -20.82 1.69 4.52
N ALA A 370 -20.11 2.20 3.52
CA ALA A 370 -20.33 1.83 2.12
C ALA A 370 -19.30 0.77 1.74
N ILE A 371 -19.75 -0.48 1.71
CA ILE A 371 -18.89 -1.66 1.64
C ILE A 371 -18.84 -2.19 0.20
N ASP A 372 -17.80 -1.77 -0.50
CA ASP A 372 -17.54 -2.16 -1.88
C ASP A 372 -16.78 -3.50 -1.94
N ARG A 373 -16.68 -4.11 -3.12
CA ARG A 373 -15.98 -5.40 -3.37
C ARG A 373 -16.48 -6.49 -2.42
N ALA A 374 -17.75 -6.45 -2.05
CA ALA A 374 -18.34 -7.40 -1.13
C ALA A 374 -18.55 -8.75 -1.84
N GLY A 375 -18.12 -9.84 -1.21
CA GLY A 375 -18.16 -11.20 -1.75
C GLY A 375 -16.91 -11.57 -2.56
N LEU A 376 -17.10 -12.37 -3.61
CA LEU A 376 -16.01 -12.81 -4.47
C LEU A 376 -15.58 -11.70 -5.44
N VAL A 377 -14.27 -11.46 -5.52
CA VAL A 377 -13.70 -10.41 -6.38
C VAL A 377 -12.99 -10.95 -7.63
N GLY A 378 -12.90 -12.28 -7.76
CA GLY A 378 -12.31 -12.96 -8.92
C GLY A 378 -10.79 -13.03 -8.87
N ALA A 379 -10.12 -12.33 -9.79
CA ALA A 379 -8.69 -12.50 -10.12
C ALA A 379 -7.71 -12.14 -8.98
N ASP A 380 -8.14 -11.34 -7.99
CA ASP A 380 -7.34 -11.02 -6.81
C ASP A 380 -7.34 -12.15 -5.76
N GLY A 381 -8.19 -13.18 -5.94
CA GLY A 381 -8.16 -14.40 -5.16
C GLY A 381 -8.61 -14.24 -3.70
N ALA A 382 -8.25 -15.22 -2.88
CA ALA A 382 -8.78 -15.38 -1.52
C ALA A 382 -8.46 -14.21 -0.58
N THR A 383 -7.32 -13.56 -0.77
CA THR A 383 -6.89 -12.46 0.11
C THR A 383 -7.68 -11.17 -0.07
N HIS A 384 -8.39 -11.03 -1.20
CA HIS A 384 -9.25 -9.87 -1.47
C HIS A 384 -10.74 -10.22 -1.45
N ALA A 385 -11.09 -11.48 -1.19
CA ALA A 385 -12.48 -11.89 -1.12
C ALA A 385 -13.14 -11.29 0.13
N GLY A 386 -14.05 -10.35 -0.08
CA GLY A 386 -14.85 -9.71 0.96
C GLY A 386 -15.98 -10.59 1.47
N SER A 387 -15.66 -11.79 1.98
CA SER A 387 -16.66 -12.83 2.26
C SER A 387 -17.17 -12.83 3.70
N PHE A 388 -16.62 -11.98 4.58
CA PHE A 388 -16.83 -12.09 6.03
C PHE A 388 -17.63 -10.95 6.65
N ASP A 389 -17.90 -9.86 5.91
CA ASP A 389 -18.51 -8.63 6.44
C ASP A 389 -19.90 -8.83 7.01
N VAL A 390 -20.77 -9.62 6.37
CA VAL A 390 -22.09 -9.93 6.92
C VAL A 390 -21.96 -10.62 8.27
N THR A 391 -21.06 -11.60 8.40
CA THR A 391 -20.88 -12.36 9.63
C THR A 391 -20.44 -11.46 10.78
N TYR A 392 -19.40 -10.64 10.59
CA TYR A 392 -18.86 -9.86 11.69
C TYR A 392 -19.67 -8.58 11.98
N LEU A 393 -20.39 -8.02 11.02
CA LEU A 393 -21.25 -6.84 11.26
C LEU A 393 -22.60 -7.21 11.86
N ALA A 394 -23.25 -8.27 11.36
CA ALA A 394 -24.58 -8.66 11.82
C ALA A 394 -24.60 -9.20 13.27
N THR A 395 -23.43 -9.50 13.84
CA THR A 395 -23.29 -9.90 15.25
C THR A 395 -23.17 -8.72 16.22
N LEU A 396 -23.10 -7.48 15.71
CA LEU A 396 -22.93 -6.29 16.53
C LEU A 396 -24.30 -5.69 16.92
N PRO A 397 -24.43 -5.15 18.15
CA PRO A 397 -25.69 -4.57 18.61
C PRO A 397 -26.08 -3.35 17.78
N ASN A 398 -27.38 -3.20 17.51
CA ASN A 398 -27.99 -2.06 16.79
C ASN A 398 -27.42 -1.78 15.38
N PHE A 399 -26.68 -2.74 14.81
CA PHE A 399 -26.00 -2.57 13.53
C PHE A 399 -26.91 -3.01 12.38
N VAL A 400 -27.31 -2.07 11.52
CA VAL A 400 -28.09 -2.38 10.32
C VAL A 400 -27.15 -2.82 9.20
N VAL A 401 -27.40 -3.97 8.58
CA VAL A 401 -26.63 -4.48 7.44
C VAL A 401 -27.56 -4.71 6.26
N MET A 402 -27.35 -3.97 5.18
CA MET A 402 -28.11 -4.06 3.92
C MET A 402 -27.21 -4.56 2.80
N ALA A 403 -27.78 -5.31 1.85
CA ALA A 403 -27.07 -5.80 0.67
C ALA A 403 -27.90 -5.48 -0.57
N ALA A 404 -27.36 -4.63 -1.47
CA ALA A 404 -28.07 -4.23 -2.67
C ALA A 404 -28.08 -5.36 -3.71
N ALA A 405 -29.26 -5.73 -4.21
CA ALA A 405 -29.42 -6.69 -5.28
C ALA A 405 -29.13 -6.09 -6.67
N ASP A 406 -29.41 -4.80 -6.85
CA ASP A 406 -29.23 -4.06 -8.09
C ASP A 406 -28.92 -2.57 -7.82
N GLU A 407 -28.76 -1.80 -8.90
CA GLU A 407 -28.41 -0.38 -8.82
C GLU A 407 -29.52 0.49 -8.20
N ALA A 408 -30.79 0.13 -8.41
CA ALA A 408 -31.92 0.88 -7.86
C ALA A 408 -32.01 0.70 -6.35
N GLU A 409 -31.81 -0.53 -5.86
CA GLU A 409 -31.68 -0.79 -4.42
C GLU A 409 -30.48 -0.06 -3.82
N LEU A 410 -29.32 -0.03 -4.50
CA LEU A 410 -28.15 0.70 -4.00
C LEU A 410 -28.45 2.20 -3.83
N VAL A 411 -29.18 2.82 -4.76
CA VAL A 411 -29.63 4.21 -4.65
C VAL A 411 -30.50 4.41 -3.39
N HIS A 412 -31.56 3.60 -3.24
CA HIS A 412 -32.46 3.70 -2.09
C HIS A 412 -31.77 3.38 -0.76
N MET A 413 -30.87 2.41 -0.72
CA MET A 413 -30.10 2.05 0.47
C MET A 413 -29.11 3.14 0.86
N THR A 414 -28.50 3.81 -0.13
CA THR A 414 -27.62 4.97 0.13
C THR A 414 -28.43 6.14 0.68
N HIS A 415 -29.61 6.42 0.12
CA HIS A 415 -30.54 7.42 0.66
C HIS A 415 -31.00 7.06 2.09
N THR A 416 -31.39 5.81 2.32
CA THR A 416 -31.77 5.31 3.64
C THR A 416 -30.64 5.51 4.65
N ALA A 417 -29.41 5.13 4.27
CA ALA A 417 -28.24 5.36 5.10
C ALA A 417 -28.02 6.85 5.39
N ALA A 418 -28.19 7.75 4.41
CA ALA A 418 -28.05 9.20 4.62
C ALA A 418 -29.03 9.72 5.69
N GLN A 419 -30.26 9.20 5.74
CA GLN A 419 -31.28 9.58 6.71
C GLN A 419 -31.22 8.83 8.06
N TYR A 420 -30.37 7.80 8.18
CA TYR A 420 -30.31 6.93 9.37
C TYR A 420 -29.34 7.46 10.43
N ASP A 421 -29.87 7.99 11.54
CA ASP A 421 -29.08 8.54 12.65
C ASP A 421 -29.19 7.73 13.96
N THR A 422 -29.96 6.64 14.00
CA THR A 422 -30.22 5.89 15.24
C THR A 422 -29.12 4.91 15.64
N GLY A 423 -28.10 4.72 14.81
CA GLY A 423 -26.97 3.82 15.07
C GLY A 423 -26.14 3.57 13.80
N PRO A 424 -25.19 2.63 13.83
CA PRO A 424 -24.39 2.30 12.66
C PRO A 424 -25.20 1.54 11.61
N ILE A 425 -24.87 1.81 10.34
CA ILE A 425 -25.52 1.18 9.18
C ILE A 425 -24.50 0.87 8.10
N ALA A 426 -24.61 -0.30 7.48
CA ALA A 426 -23.79 -0.73 6.36
C ALA A 426 -24.65 -1.02 5.13
N VAL A 427 -24.17 -0.60 3.97
CA VAL A 427 -24.65 -1.05 2.65
C VAL A 427 -23.51 -1.73 1.93
N ARG A 428 -23.67 -3.02 1.61
CA ARG A 428 -22.69 -3.79 0.84
C ARG A 428 -23.11 -3.97 -0.61
N TYR A 429 -22.14 -3.93 -1.52
CA TYR A 429 -22.34 -4.16 -2.95
C TYR A 429 -21.10 -4.82 -3.60
N PRO A 430 -21.30 -5.66 -4.64
CA PRO A 430 -20.23 -6.46 -5.21
C PRO A 430 -19.32 -5.65 -6.15
N ARG A 431 -18.17 -6.23 -6.46
CA ARG A 431 -17.32 -5.74 -7.56
C ARG A 431 -18.03 -6.00 -8.90
N GLY A 432 -18.15 -4.96 -9.73
CA GLY A 432 -18.53 -5.12 -11.14
C GLY A 432 -19.63 -4.17 -11.59
N ASN A 433 -20.14 -4.45 -12.78
CA ASN A 433 -21.29 -3.75 -13.34
C ASN A 433 -22.57 -4.24 -12.69
N GLY A 434 -23.56 -3.36 -12.58
CA GLY A 434 -24.92 -3.74 -12.22
C GLY A 434 -25.67 -4.43 -13.36
N THR A 435 -26.99 -4.48 -13.24
CA THR A 435 -27.91 -5.19 -14.11
C THR A 435 -28.53 -4.32 -15.20
N GLY A 436 -28.37 -3.00 -15.12
CA GLY A 436 -28.88 -2.02 -16.09
C GLY A 436 -30.31 -1.54 -15.80
N VAL A 437 -30.78 -1.66 -14.55
CA VAL A 437 -32.10 -1.16 -14.15
C VAL A 437 -32.15 0.37 -14.12
N ALA A 438 -33.35 0.93 -14.22
CA ALA A 438 -33.57 2.36 -14.12
C ALA A 438 -33.25 2.86 -12.70
N LEU A 439 -32.45 3.93 -12.61
CA LEU A 439 -32.10 4.53 -11.32
C LEU A 439 -33.25 5.42 -10.82
N PRO A 440 -33.74 5.23 -9.59
CA PRO A 440 -34.82 6.02 -9.03
C PRO A 440 -34.34 7.43 -8.63
N GLU A 441 -35.29 8.35 -8.52
CA GLU A 441 -35.07 9.66 -7.88
C GLU A 441 -35.29 9.54 -6.37
N THR A 442 -34.53 10.31 -5.60
CA THR A 442 -34.53 10.34 -4.12
C THR A 442 -34.45 11.76 -3.61
#